data_AF-A0AAP3MDL6-F1
#
_entry.id   AF-A0AAP3MDL6-F1
#
_cell.length_a   1.000
_cell.length_b   1.000
_cell.length_c   1.000
_cell.angle_alpha   90.00
_cell.angle_beta   90.00
_cell.angle_gamma   90.00
#
_symmetry.space_group_name_H-M   'P 1'
#
loop_
_entity.id
_entity.type
_entity.pdbx_description
1 polymer ?
#
loop_
_entity_poly.entity_id
_entity_poly.type
_entity_poly.pdbx_seq_one_letter_code
_entity_poly.pdbx_strand_id
1 'polypeptide(L)'
;MSIAVWVGMIALAGVAAETSAVMLAYLDSDYTAQKEKGLLNTLPDLIQMVRECAVSRIRPMVMAGLANILGLLPVMWATGIGADVMKRLAAPMVGGVFSALLLTLIVIPVVYVMWRNQVDLKKQGSLTEAQ
;
A
#
# COMPACT_ATOMS: atom_id res chain seq x y z
N MET A 1 10.73 -19.91 -18.20
CA MET A 1 9.90 -18.74 -17.83
C MET A 1 9.87 -17.78 -19.02
N SER A 2 8.69 -17.28 -19.42
CA SER A 2 8.54 -16.37 -20.57
C SER A 2 8.94 -14.93 -20.20
N ILE A 3 9.57 -14.20 -21.13
CA ILE A 3 9.91 -12.77 -20.96
C ILE A 3 8.63 -11.94 -20.69
N ALA A 4 7.51 -12.28 -21.33
CA ALA A 4 6.23 -11.60 -21.10
C ALA A 4 5.78 -11.66 -19.63
N VAL A 5 6.07 -12.77 -18.93
CA VAL A 5 5.72 -12.92 -17.51
C VAL A 5 6.59 -12.00 -16.66
N TRP A 6 7.89 -11.90 -16.94
CA TRP A 6 8.79 -10.98 -16.23
C TRP A 6 8.38 -9.52 -16.38
N VAL A 7 7.98 -9.11 -17.59
CA VAL A 7 7.44 -7.76 -17.82
C VAL A 7 6.18 -7.53 -17.00
N GLY A 8 5.29 -8.53 -16.91
CA GLY A 8 4.07 -8.44 -16.09
C GLY A 8 4.35 -8.33 -14.60
N MET A 9 5.38 -9.03 -14.10
CA MET A 9 5.84 -8.90 -12.71
C MET A 9 6.41 -7.51 -12.40
N ILE A 10 7.13 -6.90 -13.33
CA ILE A 10 7.64 -5.53 -13.19
C ILE A 10 6.47 -4.53 -13.15
N ALA A 11 5.49 -4.69 -14.05
CA ALA A 11 4.30 -3.85 -14.06
C ALA A 11 3.53 -3.96 -12.72
N LEU A 12 3.39 -5.18 -12.19
CA LEU A 12 2.80 -5.42 -10.87
C LEU A 12 3.56 -4.70 -9.75
N ALA A 13 4.90 -4.77 -9.76
CA ALA A 13 5.72 -4.08 -8.76
C ALA A 13 5.48 -2.57 -8.76
N GLY A 14 5.28 -1.96 -9.93
CA GLY A 14 4.90 -0.54 -10.06
C GLY A 14 3.55 -0.23 -9.41
N VAL A 15 2.53 -1.05 -9.66
CA VAL A 15 1.19 -0.89 -9.05
C VAL A 15 1.23 -1.06 -7.53
N ALA A 16 2.06 -1.98 -7.03
CA ALA A 16 2.29 -2.15 -5.59
C ALA A 16 3.00 -0.91 -4.99
N ALA A 17 4.01 -0.38 -5.67
CA ALA A 17 4.71 0.83 -5.25
C ALA A 17 3.77 2.05 -5.21
N GLU A 18 2.93 2.23 -6.23
CA GLU A 18 1.91 3.28 -6.27
C GLU A 18 0.99 3.22 -5.04
N THR A 19 0.34 2.07 -4.82
CA THR A 19 -0.64 1.92 -3.74
C THR A 19 -0.02 2.06 -2.34
N SER A 20 1.21 1.57 -2.14
CA SER A 20 1.93 1.72 -0.87
C SER A 20 2.37 3.17 -0.59
N ALA A 21 2.88 3.88 -1.60
CA ALA A 21 3.30 5.27 -1.48
C ALA A 21 2.11 6.19 -1.17
N VAL A 22 0.96 5.96 -1.83
CA VAL A 22 -0.28 6.70 -1.55
C VAL A 22 -0.73 6.50 -0.11
N MET A 23 -0.76 5.26 0.39
CA MET A 23 -1.15 4.97 1.77
C MET A 23 -0.22 5.65 2.79
N LEU A 24 1.09 5.59 2.56
CA LEU A 24 2.08 6.25 3.41
C LEU A 24 1.93 7.78 3.41
N ALA A 25 1.70 8.40 2.24
CA ALA A 25 1.50 9.84 2.14
C ALA A 25 0.26 10.30 2.92
N TYR A 26 -0.81 9.51 2.92
CA TYR A 26 -1.99 9.81 3.70
C TYR A 26 -1.78 9.62 5.21
N LEU A 27 -1.10 8.55 5.61
CA LEU A 27 -0.72 8.34 7.01
C LEU A 27 0.15 9.49 7.55
N ASP A 28 1.11 9.96 6.76
CA ASP A 28 1.98 11.08 7.13
C ASP A 28 1.23 12.41 7.23
N SER A 29 0.29 12.65 6.32
CA SER A 29 -0.58 13.83 6.33
C SER A 29 -1.50 13.83 7.58
N ASP A 30 -2.18 12.72 7.86
CA ASP A 30 -3.06 12.59 9.04
C ASP A 30 -2.24 12.66 10.35
N TYR A 31 -1.04 12.06 10.38
CA TYR A 31 -0.13 12.17 11.51
C TYR A 31 0.27 13.62 11.78
N THR A 32 0.64 14.37 10.75
CA THR A 32 1.04 15.77 10.88
C THR A 32 -0.14 16.62 11.39
N ALA A 33 -1.32 16.46 10.81
CA ALA A 33 -2.52 17.18 11.21
C ALA A 33 -2.95 16.89 12.66
N GLN A 34 -2.83 15.64 13.11
CA GLN A 34 -3.15 15.24 14.49
C GLN A 34 -2.08 15.72 15.49
N LYS A 35 -0.81 15.78 15.06
CA LYS A 35 0.29 16.28 15.88
C LYS A 35 0.20 17.78 16.11
N GLU A 36 -0.16 18.56 15.09
CA GLU A 36 -0.40 20.01 15.23
C GLU A 36 -1.54 20.33 16.20
N LYS A 37 -2.54 19.44 16.29
CA LYS A 37 -3.64 19.53 17.26
C LYS A 37 -3.26 19.09 18.67
N GLY A 38 -2.03 18.58 18.87
CA GLY A 38 -1.59 18.04 20.15
C GLY A 38 -2.33 16.76 20.56
N LEU A 39 -2.91 16.01 19.61
CA LEU A 39 -3.70 14.80 19.86
C LEU A 39 -2.87 13.51 19.77
N LEU A 40 -1.57 13.61 19.45
CA LEU A 40 -0.65 12.47 19.34
C LEU A 40 0.40 12.50 20.45
N ASN A 41 -0.02 12.21 21.68
CA ASN A 41 0.88 12.16 22.83
C ASN A 41 1.17 10.73 23.30
N THR A 42 0.33 9.78 22.90
CA THR A 42 0.35 8.42 23.43
C THR A 42 0.29 7.38 22.32
N LEU A 43 0.89 6.21 22.55
CA LEU A 43 0.78 5.05 21.66
C LEU A 43 -0.66 4.65 21.28
N PRO A 44 -1.65 4.63 22.20
CA PRO A 44 -3.03 4.34 21.83
C PRO A 44 -3.61 5.35 20.83
N ASP A 45 -3.25 6.63 20.92
CA ASP A 45 -3.74 7.67 20.00
C ASP A 45 -3.20 7.45 18.58
N LEU A 46 -1.93 7.04 18.48
CA LEU A 46 -1.30 6.67 17.21
C LEU A 46 -2.02 5.47 16.57
N ILE A 47 -2.31 4.43 17.34
CA ILE A 47 -3.01 3.24 16.84
C ILE A 47 -4.44 3.60 16.39
N GLN A 48 -5.13 4.45 17.14
CA GLN A 48 -6.47 4.91 16.79
C GLN A 48 -6.46 5.72 15.48
N MET A 49 -5.51 6.65 15.33
CA MET A 49 -5.33 7.42 14.10
C MET A 49 -5.03 6.53 12.90
N VAL A 50 -4.08 5.59 13.03
CA VAL A 50 -3.74 4.66 11.95
C VAL A 50 -4.95 3.80 11.57
N ARG A 51 -5.77 3.38 12.54
CA ARG A 51 -6.99 2.61 12.29
C ARG A 51 -8.04 3.42 11.53
N GLU A 52 -8.33 4.64 11.96
CA GLU A 52 -9.27 5.53 11.27
C GLU A 52 -8.80 5.85 9.84
N CYS A 53 -7.50 6.15 9.70
CA CYS A 53 -6.88 6.39 8.42
C CYS A 53 -7.01 5.15 7.52
N ALA A 54 -6.60 3.96 7.99
CA ALA A 54 -6.68 2.71 7.23
C ALA A 54 -8.10 2.40 6.74
N VAL A 55 -9.12 2.52 7.60
CA VAL A 55 -10.51 2.24 7.22
C VAL A 55 -11.02 3.19 6.12
N SER A 56 -10.66 4.48 6.20
CA SER A 56 -11.05 5.47 5.20
C SER A 56 -10.43 5.22 3.82
N ARG A 57 -9.23 4.60 3.77
CA ARG A 57 -8.45 4.36 2.55
C ARG A 57 -8.73 3.02 1.87
N ILE A 58 -9.43 2.09 2.52
CA ILE A 58 -9.85 0.81 1.91
C ILE A 58 -10.65 1.06 0.63
N ARG A 59 -11.55 2.06 0.62
CA ARG A 59 -12.38 2.39 -0.55
C ARG A 59 -11.52 2.75 -1.78
N PRO A 60 -10.61 3.74 -1.70
CA PRO A 60 -9.67 4.05 -2.78
C PRO A 60 -8.82 2.87 -3.26
N MET A 61 -8.26 2.08 -2.33
CA MET A 61 -7.39 0.96 -2.70
C MET A 61 -8.14 -0.13 -3.45
N VAL A 62 -9.33 -0.49 -2.94
CA VAL A 62 -10.19 -1.50 -3.58
C VAL A 62 -10.68 -0.99 -4.93
N MET A 63 -11.05 0.29 -5.07
CA MET A 63 -11.42 0.89 -6.35
C MET A 63 -10.31 0.72 -7.39
N ALA A 64 -9.06 1.09 -7.05
CA ALA A 64 -7.93 0.99 -7.96
C ALA A 64 -7.63 -0.47 -8.36
N GLY A 65 -7.60 -1.39 -7.40
CA GLY A 65 -7.35 -2.80 -7.72
C GLY A 65 -8.45 -3.44 -8.54
N LEU A 66 -9.72 -3.14 -8.26
CA LEU A 66 -10.85 -3.59 -9.07
C LEU A 66 -10.79 -3.02 -10.48
N ALA A 67 -10.48 -1.73 -10.64
CA ALA A 67 -10.32 -1.11 -11.96
C ALA A 67 -9.21 -1.81 -12.77
N ASN A 68 -8.09 -2.15 -12.14
CA ASN A 68 -7.00 -2.86 -12.80
C ASN A 68 -7.39 -4.29 -13.21
N ILE A 69 -8.08 -5.02 -12.33
CA ILE A 69 -8.56 -6.38 -12.62
C ILE A 69 -9.60 -6.35 -13.75
N LEU A 70 -10.59 -5.45 -13.67
CA LEU A 70 -11.64 -5.31 -14.68
C LEU A 70 -11.08 -4.87 -16.04
N GLY A 71 -10.05 -4.01 -16.05
CA GLY A 71 -9.37 -3.60 -17.29
C GLY A 71 -8.59 -4.73 -17.97
N LEU A 72 -8.05 -5.67 -17.18
CA LEU A 72 -7.31 -6.85 -17.69
C LEU A 72 -8.21 -8.04 -18.01
N LEU A 73 -9.43 -8.06 -17.47
CA LEU A 73 -10.44 -9.09 -17.68
C LEU A 73 -10.70 -9.40 -19.17
N PRO A 74 -10.98 -8.42 -20.06
CA PRO A 74 -11.18 -8.70 -21.48
C PRO A 74 -9.91 -9.21 -22.18
N VAL A 75 -8.72 -8.81 -21.72
CA VAL A 75 -7.44 -9.28 -22.27
C VAL A 75 -7.28 -10.78 -22.04
N MET A 76 -7.78 -11.31 -20.93
CA MET A 76 -7.73 -12.74 -20.64
C MET A 76 -8.63 -13.59 -21.57
N TRP A 77 -9.76 -13.04 -22.00
CA TRP A 77 -10.69 -13.70 -22.92
C TRP A 77 -10.37 -13.51 -24.40
N ALA A 78 -9.45 -12.60 -24.74
CA ALA A 78 -9.07 -12.36 -26.13
C ALA A 78 -8.57 -13.65 -26.80
N THR A 79 -9.06 -13.93 -28.00
CA THR A 79 -8.62 -15.02 -28.88
C THR A 79 -8.24 -14.42 -30.23
N GLY A 80 -6.98 -14.56 -30.61
CA GLY A 80 -6.41 -13.94 -31.81
C GLY A 80 -4.87 -14.02 -31.82
N ILE A 81 -4.26 -13.54 -32.90
CA ILE A 81 -2.79 -13.50 -33.04
C ILE A 81 -2.22 -12.59 -31.94
N GLY A 82 -1.22 -13.07 -31.20
CA GLY A 82 -0.60 -12.33 -30.09
C GLY A 82 -1.34 -12.42 -28.74
N ALA A 83 -2.53 -13.05 -28.70
CA ALA A 83 -3.28 -13.21 -27.46
C ALA A 83 -2.52 -14.01 -26.39
N ASP A 84 -1.71 -15.00 -26.80
CA ASP A 84 -0.92 -15.79 -25.87
C ASP A 84 0.16 -14.95 -25.13
N VAL A 85 0.74 -13.96 -25.82
CA VAL A 85 1.72 -13.04 -25.21
C VAL A 85 1.02 -12.09 -24.24
N MET A 86 -0.12 -11.50 -24.66
CA MET A 86 -0.91 -10.58 -23.83
C MET A 86 -1.45 -11.26 -22.57
N LYS A 87 -1.90 -12.52 -22.66
CA LYS A 87 -2.34 -13.30 -21.50
C LYS A 87 -1.20 -13.58 -20.52
N ARG A 88 -0.02 -13.92 -21.03
CA ARG A 88 1.16 -14.15 -20.18
C ARG A 88 1.66 -12.88 -19.49
N LEU A 89 1.41 -11.71 -20.08
CA LEU A 89 1.69 -10.41 -19.47
C LEU A 89 0.66 -10.04 -18.39
N ALA A 90 -0.64 -10.22 -18.68
CA ALA A 90 -1.73 -9.84 -17.80
C ALA A 90 -1.98 -10.81 -16.63
N ALA A 91 -1.73 -12.11 -16.82
CA ALA A 91 -1.94 -13.15 -15.81
C ALA A 91 -1.27 -12.86 -14.46
N PRO A 92 0.03 -12.52 -14.38
CA PRO A 92 0.66 -12.17 -13.11
C PRO A 92 0.10 -10.88 -12.49
N MET A 93 -0.35 -9.92 -13.30
CA MET A 93 -0.94 -8.68 -12.79
C MET A 93 -2.28 -8.94 -12.09
N VAL A 94 -3.17 -9.77 -12.65
CA VAL A 94 -4.48 -10.03 -12.05
C VAL A 94 -4.36 -10.69 -10.67
N GLY A 95 -3.57 -11.76 -10.57
CA GLY A 95 -3.37 -12.44 -9.28
C GLY A 95 -2.52 -11.61 -8.31
N GLY A 96 -1.53 -10.90 -8.85
CA GLY A 96 -0.63 -10.07 -8.08
C GLY A 96 -1.30 -8.85 -7.46
N VAL A 97 -2.16 -8.14 -8.20
CA VAL A 97 -2.85 -6.95 -7.71
C VAL A 97 -3.75 -7.30 -6.54
N PHE A 98 -4.49 -8.41 -6.65
CA PHE A 98 -5.34 -8.88 -5.55
C PHE A 98 -4.51 -9.22 -4.31
N SER A 99 -3.42 -9.97 -4.50
CA SER A 99 -2.53 -10.37 -3.39
C SER A 99 -1.83 -9.16 -2.77
N ALA A 100 -1.36 -8.23 -3.59
CA ALA A 100 -0.70 -7.00 -3.16
C ALA A 100 -1.67 -6.06 -2.42
N LEU A 101 -2.94 -6.01 -2.82
CA LEU A 101 -3.96 -5.24 -2.12
C LEU A 101 -4.12 -5.70 -0.67
N LEU A 102 -4.25 -7.01 -0.47
CA LEU A 102 -4.35 -7.62 0.85
C LEU A 102 -3.06 -7.39 1.64
N LEU A 103 -1.91 -7.61 1.00
CA LEU A 103 -0.61 -7.44 1.63
C LEU A 103 -0.39 -5.99 2.07
N THR A 104 -0.62 -5.01 1.21
CA THR A 104 -0.44 -3.58 1.51
C THR A 104 -1.38 -3.13 2.62
N LEU A 105 -2.64 -3.57 2.62
CA LEU A 105 -3.61 -3.17 3.65
C LEU A 105 -3.24 -3.71 5.04
N ILE A 106 -2.56 -4.85 5.13
CA ILE A 106 -2.12 -5.44 6.41
C ILE A 106 -0.72 -4.95 6.79
N VAL A 107 0.23 -4.99 5.85
CA VAL A 107 1.65 -4.76 6.12
C VAL A 107 1.95 -3.28 6.34
N ILE A 108 1.40 -2.37 5.51
CA ILE A 108 1.70 -0.93 5.66
C ILE A 108 1.30 -0.37 7.02
N PRO A 109 0.08 -0.57 7.57
CA PRO A 109 -0.27 -0.01 8.87
C PRO A 109 0.58 -0.59 10.00
N VAL A 110 0.91 -1.89 9.94
CA VAL A 110 1.78 -2.55 10.93
C VAL A 110 3.19 -1.96 10.90
N VAL A 111 3.79 -1.86 9.70
CA VAL A 111 5.12 -1.29 9.52
C VAL A 111 5.15 0.17 9.98
N TYR A 112 4.10 0.94 9.68
CA TYR A 112 4.01 2.34 10.08
C TYR A 112 4.00 2.51 11.62
N VAL A 113 3.17 1.74 12.33
CA VAL A 113 3.12 1.77 13.81
C VAL A 113 4.45 1.36 14.41
N MET A 114 5.09 0.30 13.89
CA MET A 114 6.40 -0.14 14.37
C MET A 114 7.48 0.92 14.15
N TRP A 115 7.54 1.50 12.94
CA TRP A 115 8.53 2.53 12.62
C TRP A 115 8.35 3.76 13.50
N ARG A 116 7.10 4.21 13.69
CA ARG A 116 6.83 5.40 14.50
C ARG A 116 7.09 5.19 15.98
N ASN A 117 6.75 4.02 16.53
CA ASN A 117 7.08 3.67 17.91
C ASN A 117 8.59 3.76 18.17
N GLN A 118 9.42 3.25 17.27
CA GLN A 118 10.88 3.32 17.38
C GLN A 118 11.41 4.76 17.30
N VAL A 119 10.83 5.59 16.42
CA VAL A 119 11.25 6.99 16.24
C VAL A 119 10.87 7.85 17.44
N ASP A 120 9.67 7.67 18.01
CA ASP A 120 9.22 8.43 19.17
C ASP A 120 9.92 7.99 20.47
N LEU A 121 10.25 6.70 20.63
CA LEU A 121 11.11 6.22 21.72
C LEU A 121 12.53 6.83 21.68
N LYS A 122 13.11 6.95 20.48
CA LYS A 122 14.43 7.58 20.32
C LYS A 122 14.42 9.08 20.66
N LYS A 123 13.30 9.78 20.43
CA LYS A 123 13.13 11.18 20.82
C LYS A 123 13.03 11.37 22.33
N GLN A 124 12.37 10.46 23.05
CA GLN A 124 12.31 10.51 24.52
C GLN A 124 13.70 10.30 25.15
N GLY A 125 14.52 9.37 24.63
CA GLY A 125 15.90 9.18 25.09
C GLY A 125 16.77 10.44 24.93
N SER A 126 16.61 11.18 23.83
CA SER A 126 17.38 12.43 23.60
C SER A 126 16.97 13.62 24.47
N LEU A 127 15.79 13.59 25.09
CA LEU A 127 15.34 14.62 26.04
C LEU A 127 15.77 14.31 27.48
N THR A 128 16.10 13.05 27.78
CA THR A 128 16.62 12.63 29.08
C THR A 128 18.14 12.75 29.18
N GLU A 129 18.88 12.71 28.06
CA GLU A 129 20.33 13.00 28.03
C GLU A 129 20.68 14.49 27.92
N ALA A 130 19.69 15.36 27.73
CA ALA A 130 19.87 16.82 27.68
C ALA A 130 19.44 17.55 28.97
N GLN A 131 19.10 16.81 30.04
CA GLN A 131 18.88 17.32 31.40
C GLN A 131 19.94 16.77 32.35
#